data_AF-A0A1Q6V0J2-F1
#
_entry.id   AF-A0A1Q6V0J2-F1
#
_cell.length_a   1.000
_cell.length_b   1.000
_cell.length_c   1.000
_cell.angle_alpha   90.00
_cell.angle_beta   90.00
_cell.angle_gamma   90.00
#
_symmetry.space_group_name_H-M   'P 1'
#
loop_
_entity.id
_entity.type
_entity.pdbx_description
1 polymer ?
#
loop_
_entity_poly.entity_id
_entity_poly.type
_entity_poly.pdbx_seq_one_letter_code
_entity_poly.pdbx_strand_id
1 'polypeptide(L)'
;MIKDKKLLMIGILLCCMIMIPLFNQGIMCGDELTTRFNAMNGFGFFLKSFMQEQLSKGRALAIVVALPSYLGFLFSGNECFRVVQIISIFLDVFLFSYLVNKLLKDKYFSVFLGVFLVAFLPISFENTAPNAFCTLFNFPFAFLLLSYIFFLDYIDNKNISKMFIICIRDVL
;
A
#
# COMPACT_ATOMS: atom_id res chain seq x y z
N MET A 1 10.08 30.28 -10.52
CA MET A 1 11.26 29.39 -10.50
C MET A 1 11.89 29.21 -9.11
N ILE A 2 12.36 30.26 -8.41
CA ILE A 2 12.90 30.11 -7.03
C ILE A 2 11.82 29.69 -6.02
N LYS A 3 10.60 30.20 -6.18
CA LYS A 3 9.44 29.86 -5.35
C LYS A 3 9.06 28.38 -5.47
N ASP A 4 9.08 27.85 -6.69
CA ASP A 4 8.77 26.44 -7.00
C ASP A 4 9.84 25.48 -6.45
N LYS A 5 11.12 25.87 -6.53
CA LYS A 5 12.23 25.10 -5.93
C LYS A 5 12.11 25.02 -4.41
N LYS A 6 11.74 26.12 -3.74
CA LYS A 6 11.52 26.13 -2.28
C LYS A 6 10.35 25.23 -1.89
N LEU A 7 9.25 25.27 -2.65
CA LEU A 7 8.07 24.45 -2.40
C LEU A 7 8.36 22.95 -2.59
N LEU A 8 9.11 22.61 -3.64
CA LEU A 8 9.56 21.25 -3.91
C LEU A 8 10.53 20.75 -2.82
N MET A 9 11.46 21.59 -2.36
CA MET A 9 12.38 21.25 -1.27
C MET A 9 11.64 21.00 0.05
N ILE A 10 10.63 21.83 0.38
CA ILE A 10 9.79 21.64 1.57
C ILE A 10 9.01 20.32 1.47
N GLY A 11 8.46 19.99 0.29
CA GLY A 11 7.79 18.71 0.06
C GLY A 11 8.71 17.51 0.25
N ILE A 12 9.95 17.58 -0.27
CA ILE A 12 10.95 16.52 -0.07
C ILE A 12 11.31 16.37 1.42
N LEU A 13 11.51 17.49 2.13
CA LEU A 13 11.80 17.48 3.56
C LEU A 13 10.67 16.84 4.37
N LEU A 14 9.41 17.19 4.07
CA LEU A 14 8.23 16.57 4.69
C LEU A 14 8.18 15.06 4.43
N CYS A 15 8.40 14.64 3.17
CA CYS A 15 8.48 13.21 2.85
C CYS A 15 9.59 12.53 3.66
N CYS A 16 10.81 13.08 3.70
CA CYS A 16 11.91 12.51 4.47
C CYS A 16 11.60 12.40 5.97
N MET A 17 10.97 13.43 6.56
CA MET A 17 10.57 13.43 7.97
C MET A 17 9.57 12.32 8.31
N ILE A 18 8.80 11.85 7.34
CA ILE A 18 7.83 10.76 7.52
C ILE A 18 8.46 9.40 7.18
N MET A 19 9.27 9.33 6.13
CA MET A 19 9.94 8.09 5.70
C MET A 19 10.93 7.56 6.73
N ILE A 20 11.71 8.44 7.38
CA ILE A 20 12.75 8.04 8.35
C ILE A 20 12.17 7.32 9.58
N PRO A 21 11.15 7.85 10.29
CA PRO A 21 10.56 7.12 11.41
C PRO A 21 9.87 5.82 10.97
N LEU A 22 9.22 5.80 9.80
CA LEU A 22 8.65 4.58 9.21
C LEU A 22 9.72 3.52 8.91
N PHE A 23 10.91 3.93 8.48
CA PHE A 23 12.01 2.99 8.21
C PHE A 23 12.61 2.44 9.52
N ASN A 24 12.70 3.28 10.55
CA ASN A 24 13.31 2.93 11.83
C ASN A 24 12.37 2.15 12.76
N GLN A 25 11.08 2.04 12.44
CA GLN A 25 10.15 1.19 13.20
C GLN A 25 10.49 -0.30 13.03
N GLY A 26 10.67 -0.98 14.17
CA GLY A 26 10.97 -2.40 14.24
C GLY A 26 9.76 -3.26 13.88
N ILE A 27 10.00 -4.38 13.18
CA ILE A 27 8.95 -5.33 12.82
C ILE A 27 8.81 -6.35 13.97
N MET A 28 7.59 -6.73 14.33
CA MET A 28 7.36 -7.71 15.40
C MET A 28 7.88 -9.10 15.00
N CYS A 29 8.72 -9.67 15.88
CA CYS A 29 9.49 -10.89 15.61
C CYS A 29 8.66 -12.18 15.43
N GLY A 30 7.40 -12.25 15.88
CA GLY A 30 6.65 -13.52 15.92
C GLY A 30 6.18 -14.00 14.54
N ASP A 31 5.46 -13.15 13.82
CA ASP A 31 4.89 -13.50 12.51
C ASP A 31 5.97 -13.56 11.42
N GLU A 32 7.01 -12.71 11.53
CA GLU A 32 8.18 -12.78 10.65
C GLU A 32 8.97 -14.08 10.82
N LEU A 33 9.13 -14.59 12.04
CA LEU A 33 9.84 -15.84 12.28
C LEU A 33 9.11 -17.02 11.63
N THR A 34 7.78 -17.04 11.75
CA THR A 34 6.93 -18.10 11.17
C THR A 34 6.92 -18.03 9.64
N THR A 35 6.77 -16.84 9.06
CA THR A 35 6.85 -16.65 7.61
C THR A 35 8.25 -16.94 7.06
N ARG A 36 9.32 -16.57 7.77
CA ARG A 36 10.70 -16.93 7.42
C ARG A 36 10.92 -18.44 7.47
N PHE A 37 10.47 -19.11 8.52
CA PHE A 37 10.57 -20.57 8.63
C PHE A 37 9.86 -21.26 7.45
N ASN A 38 8.66 -20.80 7.09
CA ASN A 38 7.93 -21.32 5.94
C ASN A 38 8.64 -21.01 4.60
N ALA A 39 9.29 -19.85 4.48
CA ALA A 39 10.07 -19.49 3.30
C ALA A 39 11.37 -20.30 3.15
N MET A 40 12.00 -20.68 4.27
CA MET A 40 13.17 -21.58 4.28
C MET A 40 12.86 -22.96 3.71
N ASN A 41 11.61 -23.42 3.83
CA ASN A 41 11.14 -24.69 3.25
C ASN A 41 10.86 -24.60 1.72
N GLY A 42 11.13 -23.45 1.09
CA GLY A 42 11.00 -23.21 -0.34
C GLY A 42 9.71 -22.51 -0.76
N PHE A 43 9.74 -21.84 -1.92
CA PHE A 43 8.65 -21.00 -2.43
C PHE A 43 7.29 -21.72 -2.56
N GLY A 44 7.28 -22.96 -3.03
CA GLY A 44 6.05 -23.74 -3.18
C GLY A 44 5.39 -24.07 -1.84
N PHE A 45 6.20 -24.42 -0.82
CA PHE A 45 5.72 -24.66 0.53
C PHE A 45 5.22 -23.36 1.17
N PHE A 46 5.98 -22.28 1.02
CA PHE A 46 5.60 -20.95 1.47
C PHE A 46 4.25 -20.52 0.91
N LEU A 47 4.04 -20.59 -0.40
CA LEU A 47 2.78 -20.21 -1.04
C LEU A 47 1.60 -21.04 -0.52
N LYS A 48 1.78 -22.36 -0.36
CA LYS A 48 0.72 -23.24 0.13
C LYS A 48 0.32 -22.89 1.57
N SER A 49 1.31 -22.77 2.45
CA SER A 49 1.09 -22.44 3.87
C SER A 49 0.51 -21.03 4.03
N PHE A 50 1.03 -20.06 3.27
CA PHE A 50 0.52 -18.69 3.26
C PHE A 50 -0.92 -18.64 2.77
N MET A 51 -1.25 -19.27 1.63
CA MET A 51 -2.63 -19.28 1.12
C MET A 51 -3.60 -19.99 2.06
N GLN A 52 -3.21 -21.10 2.66
CA GLN A 52 -4.05 -21.83 3.61
C GLN A 52 -4.35 -20.97 4.85
N GLU A 53 -3.34 -20.27 5.39
CA GLU A 53 -3.52 -19.36 6.50
C GLU A 53 -4.43 -18.18 6.14
N GLN A 54 -4.21 -17.55 4.99
CA GLN A 54 -4.98 -16.36 4.60
C GLN A 54 -6.42 -16.71 4.18
N LEU A 55 -6.64 -17.85 3.52
CA LEU A 55 -7.98 -18.35 3.23
C LEU A 55 -8.75 -18.71 4.49
N SER A 56 -8.10 -19.32 5.49
CA SER A 56 -8.72 -19.58 6.80
C SER A 56 -9.16 -18.30 7.52
N LYS A 57 -8.51 -17.17 7.21
CA LYS A 57 -8.83 -15.83 7.71
C LYS A 57 -9.78 -15.05 6.78
N GLY A 58 -10.33 -15.68 5.73
CA GLY A 58 -11.27 -15.05 4.78
C GLY A 58 -10.64 -14.06 3.80
N ARG A 59 -9.33 -14.12 3.55
CA ARG A 59 -8.58 -13.13 2.75
C ARG A 59 -8.23 -13.69 1.36
N ALA A 60 -9.19 -13.65 0.44
CA ALA A 60 -9.05 -14.20 -0.91
C ALA A 60 -7.97 -13.49 -1.78
N LEU A 61 -7.78 -12.17 -1.60
CA LEU A 61 -6.81 -11.36 -2.34
C LEU A 61 -5.37 -11.44 -1.81
N ALA A 62 -5.12 -12.27 -0.80
CA ALA A 62 -3.80 -12.34 -0.18
C ALA A 62 -2.70 -12.87 -1.11
N ILE A 63 -3.04 -13.54 -2.22
CA ILE A 63 -2.04 -14.07 -3.16
C ILE A 63 -1.12 -12.99 -3.75
N VAL A 64 -1.64 -11.78 -3.95
CA VAL A 64 -0.87 -10.62 -4.43
C VAL A 64 0.19 -10.17 -3.42
N VAL A 65 -0.02 -10.54 -2.15
CA VAL A 65 0.77 -10.14 -0.98
C VAL A 65 1.82 -11.21 -0.63
N ALA A 66 1.67 -12.42 -1.17
CA ALA A 66 2.62 -13.51 -0.96
C ALA A 66 4.00 -13.18 -1.56
N LEU A 67 4.05 -12.52 -2.72
CA LEU A 67 5.28 -12.10 -3.40
C LEU A 67 6.10 -11.10 -2.55
N PRO A 68 5.54 -9.96 -2.10
CA PRO A 68 6.22 -9.03 -1.19
C PRO A 68 6.72 -9.70 0.09
N SER A 69 5.92 -10.62 0.66
CA SER A 69 6.26 -11.34 1.89
C SER A 69 7.42 -12.31 1.69
N TYR A 70 7.52 -12.93 0.50
CA TYR A 70 8.65 -13.79 0.13
C TYR A 70 9.93 -12.99 -0.21
N LEU A 71 9.80 -11.78 -0.76
CA LEU A 71 10.95 -10.89 -1.02
C LEU A 71 11.69 -10.49 0.27
N GLY A 72 10.97 -10.37 1.39
CA GLY A 72 11.56 -10.17 2.72
C GLY A 72 12.45 -11.32 3.21
N PHE A 73 12.40 -12.48 2.54
CA PHE A 73 13.24 -13.64 2.81
C PHE A 73 14.47 -13.74 1.88
N LEU A 74 14.38 -13.23 0.63
CA LEU A 74 15.47 -13.35 -0.36
C LEU A 74 16.70 -12.51 -0.03
N PHE A 75 16.57 -11.50 0.83
CA PHE A 75 17.67 -10.63 1.25
C PHE A 75 17.94 -10.76 2.75
N SER A 76 19.21 -10.67 3.14
CA SER A 76 19.64 -10.78 4.54
C SER A 76 19.11 -9.68 5.46
N GLY A 77 18.57 -8.58 4.89
CA GLY A 77 17.95 -7.48 5.61
C GLY A 77 16.47 -7.32 5.29
N ASN A 78 15.67 -6.93 6.30
CA ASN A 78 14.25 -6.60 6.16
C ASN A 78 14.01 -5.28 5.40
N GLU A 79 15.06 -4.62 4.91
CA GLU A 79 14.97 -3.28 4.30
C GLU A 79 14.20 -3.27 2.98
N CYS A 80 14.38 -4.28 2.13
CA CYS A 80 13.62 -4.38 0.88
C CYS A 80 12.11 -4.50 1.16
N PHE A 81 11.76 -5.27 2.19
CA PHE A 81 10.37 -5.43 2.63
C PHE A 81 9.77 -4.13 3.17
N ARG A 82 10.52 -3.39 4.00
CA ARG A 82 10.11 -2.07 4.51
C ARG A 82 9.89 -1.07 3.39
N VAL A 83 10.78 -1.03 2.41
CA VAL A 83 10.64 -0.13 1.24
C VAL A 83 9.36 -0.42 0.48
N VAL A 84 9.04 -1.68 0.22
CA VAL A 84 7.80 -2.07 -0.47
C VAL A 84 6.55 -1.65 0.32
N GLN A 85 6.57 -1.83 1.64
CA GLN A 85 5.47 -1.40 2.50
C GLN A 85 5.29 0.11 2.47
N ILE A 86 6.37 0.88 2.59
CA ILE A 86 6.28 2.33 2.55
C ILE A 86 5.75 2.78 1.18
N ILE A 87 6.27 2.23 0.08
CA ILE A 87 5.75 2.53 -1.28
C ILE A 87 4.24 2.24 -1.37
N SER A 88 3.76 1.14 -0.79
CA SER A 88 2.34 0.81 -0.81
C SER A 88 1.47 1.83 -0.06
N ILE A 89 1.95 2.38 1.07
CA ILE A 89 1.26 3.45 1.81
C ILE A 89 1.17 4.72 0.95
N PHE A 90 2.28 5.12 0.34
CA PHE A 90 2.30 6.31 -0.53
C PHE A 90 1.41 6.13 -1.76
N LEU A 91 1.33 4.91 -2.31
CA LEU A 91 0.43 4.58 -3.41
C LEU A 91 -1.04 4.80 -3.01
N ASP A 92 -1.45 4.32 -1.84
CA ASP A 92 -2.83 4.49 -1.35
C ASP A 92 -3.19 5.96 -1.12
N VAL A 93 -2.30 6.71 -0.46
CA VAL A 93 -2.53 8.14 -0.22
C VAL A 93 -2.60 8.91 -1.53
N PHE A 94 -1.73 8.58 -2.50
CA PHE A 94 -1.76 9.19 -3.82
C PHE A 94 -3.07 8.88 -4.55
N LEU A 95 -3.47 7.61 -4.62
CA LEU A 95 -4.71 7.19 -5.28
C LEU A 95 -5.94 7.83 -4.61
N PHE A 96 -5.95 7.93 -3.29
CA PHE A 96 -7.03 8.58 -2.55
C PHE A 96 -7.10 10.08 -2.83
N SER A 97 -5.98 10.79 -2.76
CA SER A 97 -5.90 12.22 -3.11
C SER A 97 -6.33 12.47 -4.56
N TYR A 98 -5.94 11.60 -5.49
CA TYR A 98 -6.36 11.67 -6.87
C TYR A 98 -7.87 11.43 -7.06
N LEU A 99 -8.44 10.45 -6.34
CA LEU A 99 -9.88 10.19 -6.32
C LEU A 99 -10.67 11.43 -5.83
N VAL A 100 -10.21 12.06 -4.75
CA VAL A 100 -10.82 13.28 -4.21
C VAL A 100 -10.76 14.43 -5.20
N ASN A 101 -9.63 14.61 -5.87
CA ASN A 101 -9.48 15.63 -6.91
C ASN A 101 -10.48 15.42 -8.05
N LYS A 102 -10.76 14.17 -8.39
CA LYS A 102 -11.71 13.83 -9.44
C LYS A 102 -13.16 14.09 -9.04
N LEU A 103 -13.51 13.81 -7.78
CA LEU A 103 -14.85 14.04 -7.23
C LEU A 103 -15.16 15.53 -7.02
N LEU A 104 -14.22 16.25 -6.40
CA LEU A 104 -14.44 17.65 -5.98
C LEU A 104 -13.94 18.68 -7.00
N LYS A 105 -13.11 18.26 -7.97
CA LYS A 105 -12.46 19.12 -8.97
C LYS A 105 -11.63 20.26 -8.37
N ASP A 106 -11.23 20.11 -7.10
CA ASP A 106 -10.35 21.03 -6.37
C ASP A 106 -8.98 20.39 -6.12
N LYS A 107 -7.99 20.85 -6.89
CA LYS A 107 -6.62 20.37 -6.80
C LYS A 107 -5.94 20.77 -5.49
N TYR A 108 -6.24 21.95 -4.95
CA TYR A 108 -5.56 22.45 -3.75
C TYR A 108 -6.03 21.70 -2.52
N PHE A 109 -7.35 21.51 -2.40
CA PHE A 109 -7.93 20.71 -1.32
C PHE A 109 -7.42 19.27 -1.34
N SER A 110 -7.36 18.66 -2.53
CA SER A 110 -6.93 17.27 -2.68
C SER A 110 -5.45 17.06 -2.31
N VAL A 111 -4.58 17.98 -2.72
CA VAL A 111 -3.15 17.95 -2.34
C VAL A 111 -2.99 18.19 -0.85
N PHE A 112 -3.71 19.16 -0.28
CA PHE A 112 -3.71 19.41 1.16
C PHE A 112 -4.13 18.17 1.95
N LEU A 113 -5.22 17.51 1.53
CA LEU A 113 -5.72 16.29 2.15
C LEU A 113 -4.70 15.14 2.07
N GLY A 114 -4.04 14.98 0.90
CA GLY A 114 -2.99 13.98 0.73
C GLY A 114 -1.83 14.21 1.69
N VAL A 115 -1.28 15.43 1.72
CA VAL A 115 -0.18 15.79 2.64
C VAL A 115 -0.61 15.62 4.11
N PHE A 116 -1.83 16.02 4.45
CA PHE A 116 -2.38 15.86 5.79
C PHE A 116 -2.45 14.38 6.20
N LEU A 117 -2.93 13.50 5.32
CA LEU A 117 -2.99 12.06 5.58
C LEU A 117 -1.61 11.42 5.78
N VAL A 118 -0.59 11.83 5.01
CA VAL A 118 0.77 11.33 5.23
C VAL A 118 1.33 11.85 6.56
N ALA A 119 1.09 13.14 6.89
CA ALA A 119 1.62 13.78 8.09
C ALA A 119 0.98 13.27 9.40
N PHE A 120 -0.31 12.92 9.36
CA PHE A 120 -1.09 12.43 10.50
C PHE A 120 -1.39 10.94 10.41
N LEU A 121 -0.67 10.19 9.57
CA LEU A 121 -0.77 8.74 9.53
C LEU A 121 -0.54 8.23 10.96
N PRO A 122 -1.50 7.52 11.59
CA PRO A 122 -1.35 7.11 12.97
C PRO A 122 -0.14 6.19 13.10
N ILE A 123 0.93 6.72 13.68
CA ILE A 123 2.10 5.97 14.15
C ILE A 123 1.71 5.37 15.52
N SER A 124 0.61 4.61 15.59
CA SER A 124 0.11 4.00 16.82
C SER A 124 0.79 2.67 17.10
N PHE A 125 1.50 2.60 18.23
CA PHE A 125 2.34 1.52 18.78
C PHE A 125 1.78 0.08 18.86
N GLU A 126 0.65 -0.24 18.23
CA GLU A 126 0.13 -1.60 18.03
C GLU A 126 -0.14 -1.84 16.54
N ASN A 127 0.41 -2.95 15.99
CA ASN A 127 0.40 -3.26 14.56
C ASN A 127 0.75 -2.08 13.62
N THR A 128 1.65 -1.19 14.02
CA THR A 128 2.15 -0.11 13.15
C THR A 128 3.08 -0.60 12.06
N ALA A 129 2.97 0.03 10.89
CA ALA A 129 3.93 -0.06 9.81
C ALA A 129 5.38 0.25 10.29
N PRO A 130 6.41 -0.38 9.73
CA PRO A 130 6.35 -1.47 8.79
C PRO A 130 6.04 -2.77 9.53
N ASN A 131 4.97 -3.44 9.15
CA ASN A 131 4.54 -4.73 9.69
C ASN A 131 4.26 -5.66 8.51
N ALA A 132 4.45 -6.97 8.70
CA ALA A 132 4.32 -7.96 7.66
C ALA A 132 2.96 -7.95 6.93
N PHE A 133 1.96 -7.31 7.52
CA PHE A 133 0.60 -7.19 7.02
C PHE A 133 0.25 -5.83 6.39
N CYS A 134 1.13 -4.82 6.36
CA CYS A 134 0.79 -3.53 5.75
C CYS A 134 0.45 -3.68 4.26
N THR A 135 1.24 -4.44 3.52
CA THR A 135 0.96 -4.79 2.12
C THR A 135 -0.31 -5.63 1.97
N LEU A 136 -0.72 -6.37 3.01
CA LEU A 136 -1.92 -7.19 3.01
C LEU A 136 -3.20 -6.37 2.92
N PHE A 137 -3.19 -5.15 3.46
CA PHE A 137 -4.34 -4.24 3.42
C PHE A 137 -4.18 -3.16 2.36
N ASN A 138 -2.96 -2.67 2.15
CA ASN A 138 -2.70 -1.60 1.20
C ASN A 138 -2.95 -2.04 -0.24
N PHE A 139 -2.52 -3.24 -0.67
CA PHE A 139 -2.80 -3.67 -2.05
C PHE A 139 -4.29 -3.84 -2.36
N PRO A 140 -5.11 -4.50 -1.52
CA PRO A 140 -6.56 -4.49 -1.71
C PRO A 140 -7.18 -3.09 -1.69
N PHE A 141 -6.70 -2.19 -0.84
CA PHE A 141 -7.20 -0.82 -0.78
C PHE A 141 -6.84 -0.02 -2.04
N ALA A 142 -5.61 -0.15 -2.56
CA ALA A 142 -5.20 0.40 -3.84
C ALA A 142 -6.11 -0.08 -4.98
N PHE A 143 -6.44 -1.38 -5.02
CA PHE A 143 -7.36 -1.92 -6.02
C PHE A 143 -8.78 -1.35 -5.90
N LEU A 144 -9.27 -1.15 -4.68
CA LEU A 144 -10.55 -0.50 -4.45
C LEU A 144 -10.54 0.96 -4.96
N LEU A 145 -9.49 1.73 -4.65
CA LEU A 145 -9.36 3.10 -5.11
C LEU A 145 -9.27 3.20 -6.63
N LEU A 146 -8.49 2.31 -7.26
CA LEU A 146 -8.42 2.21 -8.72
C LEU A 146 -9.78 1.86 -9.33
N SER A 147 -10.54 0.95 -8.72
CA SER A 147 -11.90 0.62 -9.16
C SER A 147 -12.81 1.85 -9.18
N TYR A 148 -12.79 2.66 -8.12
CA TYR A 148 -13.55 3.91 -8.09
C TYR A 148 -13.06 4.95 -9.10
N ILE A 149 -11.74 5.09 -9.27
CA ILE A 149 -11.17 6.00 -10.27
C ILE A 149 -11.65 5.62 -11.67
N PHE A 150 -11.59 4.34 -12.04
CA PHE A 150 -12.03 3.87 -13.34
C PHE A 150 -13.54 4.00 -13.52
N PHE A 151 -14.33 3.79 -12.47
CA PHE A 151 -15.77 4.02 -12.50
C PHE A 151 -16.12 5.49 -12.78
N LEU A 152 -15.46 6.44 -12.12
CA LEU A 152 -15.67 7.87 -12.41
C LEU A 152 -15.24 8.22 -13.84
N ASP A 153 -14.15 7.64 -14.32
CA ASP A 153 -13.70 7.85 -15.71
C ASP A 153 -14.71 7.34 -16.74
N TYR A 154 -15.36 6.21 -16.41
CA TYR A 154 -16.42 5.64 -17.22
C TYR A 154 -17.64 6.56 -17.25
N ILE A 155 -18.05 7.11 -16.11
CA ILE A 155 -19.16 8.08 -16.05
C ILE A 155 -18.85 9.31 -16.92
N ASP A 156 -17.64 9.87 -16.79
CA ASP A 156 -17.26 11.10 -17.49
C ASP A 156 -17.09 10.90 -19.00
N ASN A 157 -16.46 9.79 -19.42
CA ASN A 157 -16.05 9.58 -20.83
C ASN A 157 -16.87 8.52 -21.57
N LYS A 158 -17.82 7.83 -20.91
CA LYS A 158 -18.63 6.70 -21.43
C LYS A 158 -17.82 5.57 -22.07
N ASN A 159 -16.54 5.42 -21.73
CA ASN A 159 -15.66 4.44 -22.35
C ASN A 159 -15.78 3.06 -21.65
N ILE A 160 -16.47 2.13 -22.30
CA ILE A 160 -16.82 0.77 -21.82
C ILE A 160 -15.60 -0.07 -21.41
N SER A 161 -14.43 0.17 -22.01
CA SER A 161 -13.18 -0.55 -21.66
C SER A 161 -12.77 -0.38 -20.18
N LYS A 162 -13.15 0.74 -19.54
CA LYS A 162 -12.87 1.02 -18.13
C LYS A 162 -13.85 0.35 -17.15
N MET A 163 -14.92 -0.25 -17.67
CA MET A 163 -15.94 -0.94 -16.88
C MET A 163 -15.51 -2.36 -16.45
N PHE A 164 -14.61 -3.01 -17.19
CA PHE A 164 -14.18 -4.39 -16.93
C PHE A 164 -13.43 -4.58 -15.59
N ILE A 165 -12.85 -3.52 -15.03
CA ILE A 165 -12.13 -3.58 -13.75
C ILE A 165 -13.11 -3.57 -12.55
N ILE A 166 -14.36 -3.15 -12.77
CA ILE A 166 -15.40 -3.10 -11.73
C ILE A 166 -15.92 -4.51 -11.42
N CYS A 167 -16.01 -5.39 -12.42
CA CYS A 167 -16.56 -6.75 -12.25
C CYS A 167 -15.66 -7.70 -11.44
N ILE A 168 -14.40 -7.35 -11.16
CA ILE A 168 -13.55 -8.16 -10.25
C ILE A 168 -14.04 -8.04 -8.80
N ARG A 169 -14.88 -7.05 -8.48
CA ARG A 169 -15.52 -6.89 -7.16
C ARG A 169 -16.73 -7.82 -6.94
N ASP A 170 -17.46 -8.18 -7.99
CA ASP A 170 -18.71 -8.95 -7.86
C ASP A 170 -18.52 -10.47 -8.07
N VAL A 171 -17.32 -10.90 -8.46
CA VAL A 171 -16.98 -12.33 -8.70
C VAL A 171 -16.04 -12.90 -7.63
N LEU A 172 -15.60 -12.08 -6.67
CA LEU A 172 -14.81 -12.45 -5.48
C LEU A 172 -15.66 -12.30 -4.21
#